data_AF-A0A9Q3DG37-F1
#
_entry.id   AF-A0A9Q3DG37-F1
#
_cell.length_a   1.000
_cell.length_b   1.000
_cell.length_c   1.000
_cell.angle_alpha   90.00
_cell.angle_beta   90.00
_cell.angle_gamma   90.00
#
_symmetry.space_group_name_H-M   'P 1'
#
loop_
_entity.id
_entity.type
_entity.pdbx_description
1 polymer ?
#
loop_
_entity_poly.entity_id
_entity_poly.type
_entity_poly.pdbx_seq_one_letter_code
_entity_poly.pdbx_strand_id
1 'polypeptide(L)'
;MNQHQQSQKPESFFKCDIWHGLVLRHFTGTRNINDSPFLSIPGALAFLIYVDWFNVHGKSTRLDSIGPIMLIFLNLPPSERLKPENVYVSGIIPGTNEPTALQLNYLLIPLIKELKELWQGYHFSPTSTGPSGSFICVAILTAIADVVSMRKLAGLISHSGNHFCNFWTIHKPQIEEIGPQFHYTHSYQKHKSTIAKCLWATPKQQQAVLSEYGVQY
;
A
#
# COMPACT_ATOMS: atom_id res chain seq x y z
N MET A 1 36.78 30.22 -34.85
CA MET A 1 36.70 29.83 -33.43
C MET A 1 35.26 29.43 -33.14
N ASN A 2 34.86 28.24 -33.61
CA ASN A 2 33.51 27.70 -33.42
C ASN A 2 33.66 26.49 -32.50
N GLN A 3 33.29 26.68 -31.23
CA GLN A 3 33.24 25.60 -30.25
C GLN A 3 32.08 24.68 -30.59
N HIS A 4 32.42 23.40 -30.80
CA HIS A 4 31.46 22.31 -30.83
C HIS A 4 30.67 22.29 -29.51
N GLN A 5 29.39 22.65 -29.58
CA GLN A 5 28.41 22.16 -28.63
C GLN A 5 28.30 20.65 -28.87
N GLN A 6 29.07 19.86 -28.12
CA GLN A 6 28.75 18.46 -27.91
C GLN A 6 27.38 18.42 -27.22
N SER A 7 26.35 18.14 -28.01
CA SER A 7 25.06 17.70 -27.51
C SER A 7 25.30 16.45 -26.66
N GLN A 8 25.33 16.62 -25.34
CA GLN A 8 25.22 15.50 -24.41
C GLN A 8 23.91 14.78 -24.76
N LYS A 9 24.02 13.58 -25.34
CA LYS A 9 22.90 12.65 -25.40
C LYS A 9 22.37 12.50 -23.97
N PRO A 10 21.05 12.62 -23.73
CA PRO A 10 20.52 12.29 -22.41
C PRO A 10 20.89 10.84 -22.14
N GLU A 11 21.64 10.59 -21.06
CA GLU A 11 21.81 9.24 -20.55
C GLU A 11 20.42 8.62 -20.46
N SER A 12 20.22 7.49 -21.15
CA SER A 12 18.98 6.75 -21.08
C SER A 12 18.80 6.29 -19.64
N PHE A 13 18.13 7.09 -18.82
CA PHE A 13 17.78 6.75 -17.45
C PHE A 13 16.74 5.62 -17.54
N PHE A 14 17.23 4.39 -17.69
CA PHE A 14 16.42 3.19 -17.63
C PHE A 14 15.88 3.10 -16.20
N LYS A 15 14.65 3.54 -15.99
CA LYS A 15 13.97 3.43 -14.70
C LYS A 15 13.58 1.97 -14.49
N CYS A 16 14.55 1.16 -14.06
CA CYS A 16 14.38 -0.28 -13.85
C CYS A 16 13.82 -0.63 -12.47
N ASP A 17 13.54 0.35 -11.61
CA ASP A 17 13.19 0.12 -10.21
C ASP A 17 12.35 1.26 -9.62
N ILE A 18 11.55 0.94 -8.60
CA ILE A 18 10.67 1.86 -7.87
C ILE A 18 11.44 3.03 -7.24
N TRP A 19 12.70 2.78 -6.84
CA TRP A 19 13.58 3.78 -6.23
C TRP A 19 14.08 4.85 -7.21
N HIS A 20 13.94 4.62 -8.52
CA HIS A 20 14.17 5.65 -9.53
C HIS A 20 12.98 6.64 -9.66
N GLY A 21 11.86 6.37 -8.99
CA GLY A 21 10.70 7.25 -8.91
C GLY A 21 10.91 8.40 -7.92
N LEU A 22 10.46 9.61 -8.29
CA LEU A 22 10.62 10.80 -7.45
C LEU A 22 9.93 10.68 -6.08
N VAL A 23 8.74 10.10 -6.04
CA VAL A 23 7.92 10.04 -4.82
C VAL A 23 8.56 9.14 -3.76
N LEU A 24 8.96 7.92 -4.12
CA LEU A 24 9.50 6.96 -3.16
C LEU A 24 10.93 7.28 -2.75
N ARG A 25 11.75 7.80 -3.68
CA ARG A 25 13.13 8.20 -3.39
C ARG A 25 13.21 9.32 -2.35
N HIS A 26 12.26 10.26 -2.39
CA HIS A 26 12.21 11.41 -1.48
C HIS A 26 11.13 11.24 -0.41
N PHE A 27 10.61 10.03 -0.21
CA PHE A 27 9.66 9.78 0.87
C PHE A 27 10.35 10.03 2.21
N THR A 28 9.91 11.05 2.92
CA THR A 28 10.45 11.49 4.21
C THR A 28 9.71 10.88 5.39
N GLY A 29 8.38 10.75 5.26
CA GLY A 29 7.51 10.38 6.36
C GLY A 29 7.31 11.49 7.39
N THR A 30 6.47 11.21 8.40
CA THR A 30 6.21 12.12 9.53
C THR A 30 7.34 12.17 10.56
N ARG A 31 8.44 11.46 10.32
CA ARG A 31 9.49 11.21 11.31
C ARG A 31 10.68 12.16 11.19
N ASN A 32 10.56 13.19 10.36
CA ASN A 32 11.72 13.84 9.83
C ASN A 32 12.29 14.93 10.74
N ILE A 33 13.59 14.83 10.95
CA ILE A 33 14.49 15.90 11.37
C ILE A 33 15.19 16.35 10.09
N ASN A 34 14.93 17.58 9.62
CA ASN A 34 15.60 18.23 8.48
C ASN A 34 15.26 17.71 7.06
N ASP A 35 14.03 17.26 6.80
CA ASP A 35 13.55 16.89 5.44
C ASP A 35 14.38 15.82 4.68
N SER A 36 15.13 14.98 5.40
CA SER A 36 15.92 13.89 4.82
C SER A 36 15.07 12.66 4.42
N PRO A 37 15.36 11.95 3.31
CA PRO A 37 14.61 10.75 2.93
C PRO A 37 14.57 9.68 4.03
N PHE A 38 13.45 8.98 4.19
CA PHE A 38 13.24 7.94 5.21
C PHE A 38 14.34 6.88 5.20
N LEU A 39 14.75 6.41 4.01
CA LEU A 39 15.80 5.41 3.86
C LEU A 39 17.21 5.92 4.17
N SER A 40 17.41 7.22 4.43
CA SER A 40 18.69 7.70 4.94
C SER A 40 18.86 7.47 6.44
N ILE A 41 17.78 7.07 7.14
CA ILE A 41 17.83 6.74 8.57
C ILE A 41 18.47 5.34 8.72
N PRO A 42 19.57 5.19 9.48
CA PRO A 42 20.13 3.87 9.76
C PRO A 42 19.09 2.96 10.41
N GLY A 43 18.90 1.76 9.87
CA GLY A 43 17.88 0.82 10.34
C GLY A 43 16.47 1.03 9.77
N ALA A 44 16.29 1.95 8.81
CA ALA A 44 15.03 2.10 8.10
C ALA A 44 14.80 0.99 7.08
N LEU A 45 13.69 0.28 7.25
CA LEU A 45 13.26 -0.81 6.38
C LEU A 45 11.98 -0.42 5.66
N ALA A 46 12.00 -0.51 4.33
CA ALA A 46 10.83 -0.27 3.50
C ALA A 46 10.25 -1.60 3.01
N PHE A 47 8.93 -1.72 3.10
CA PHE A 47 8.20 -2.87 2.59
C PHE A 47 7.07 -2.43 1.67
N LEU A 48 6.65 -3.34 0.80
CA LEU A 48 5.32 -3.30 0.20
C LEU A 48 4.45 -4.38 0.84
N ILE A 49 3.15 -4.13 0.92
CA ILE A 49 2.17 -5.14 1.35
C ILE A 49 1.51 -5.77 0.12
N TYR A 50 1.45 -7.09 0.06
CA TYR A 50 0.72 -7.84 -0.95
C TYR A 50 -0.45 -8.55 -0.30
N VAL A 51 -1.64 -8.40 -0.88
CA VAL A 51 -2.84 -9.15 -0.49
C VAL A 51 -3.62 -9.51 -1.74
N ASP A 52 -3.92 -10.79 -1.90
CA ASP A 52 -4.70 -11.33 -3.01
C ASP A 52 -5.33 -12.65 -2.57
N TRP A 53 -6.32 -13.14 -3.31
CA TRP A 53 -6.99 -14.41 -3.04
C TRP A 53 -7.00 -15.30 -4.27
N PHE A 54 -6.52 -16.53 -4.10
CA PHE A 54 -6.47 -17.49 -5.17
C PHE A 54 -7.14 -18.81 -4.78
N ASN A 55 -7.67 -19.48 -5.80
CA ASN A 55 -8.23 -20.80 -5.65
C ASN A 55 -7.10 -21.85 -5.63
N VAL A 56 -6.92 -22.53 -4.50
CA VAL A 56 -5.84 -23.51 -4.32
C VAL A 56 -6.01 -24.76 -5.17
N HIS A 57 -7.24 -25.07 -5.59
CA HIS A 57 -7.56 -26.23 -6.43
C HIS A 57 -7.63 -25.88 -7.92
N GLY A 58 -7.24 -24.66 -8.29
CA GLY A 58 -7.32 -24.17 -9.67
C GLY A 58 -8.74 -23.93 -10.16
N LYS A 59 -8.97 -23.94 -11.48
CA LYS A 59 -10.25 -23.53 -12.07
C LYS A 59 -11.42 -24.51 -11.85
N SER A 60 -11.14 -25.71 -11.32
CA SER A 60 -12.08 -26.83 -11.34
C SER A 60 -13.08 -26.84 -10.18
N THR A 61 -12.78 -26.20 -9.05
CA THR A 61 -13.64 -26.24 -7.85
C THR A 61 -13.56 -24.92 -7.10
N ARG A 62 -14.66 -24.15 -6.98
CA ARG A 62 -14.72 -22.87 -6.22
C ARG A 62 -14.69 -23.05 -4.69
N LEU A 63 -14.09 -24.14 -4.20
CA LEU A 63 -14.36 -24.60 -2.84
C LEU A 63 -13.44 -23.97 -1.81
N ASP A 64 -12.21 -23.56 -2.16
CA ASP A 64 -11.24 -23.01 -1.20
C ASP A 64 -10.45 -21.85 -1.79
N SER A 65 -10.65 -20.66 -1.23
CA SER A 65 -9.92 -19.44 -1.54
C SER A 65 -8.94 -19.13 -0.41
N ILE A 66 -7.66 -19.04 -0.72
CA ILE A 66 -6.64 -18.68 0.27
C ILE A 66 -6.04 -17.34 -0.12
N GLY A 67 -5.95 -16.43 0.85
CA GLY A 67 -5.32 -15.14 0.64
C GLY A 67 -4.13 -14.89 1.57
N PRO A 68 -2.89 -14.86 1.08
CA PRO A 68 -1.75 -14.49 1.89
C PRO A 68 -1.70 -12.97 2.06
N ILE A 69 -1.31 -12.54 3.25
CA ILE A 69 -0.83 -11.18 3.51
C ILE A 69 0.68 -11.28 3.57
N MET A 70 1.37 -10.69 2.59
CA MET A 70 2.83 -10.74 2.49
C MET A 70 3.43 -9.34 2.59
N LEU A 71 4.59 -9.23 3.22
CA LEU A 71 5.45 -8.06 3.19
C LEU A 71 6.69 -8.39 2.37
N ILE A 72 6.94 -7.59 1.33
CA ILE A 72 8.12 -7.77 0.47
C ILE A 72 9.12 -6.66 0.79
N PHE A 73 10.35 -7.05 1.12
CA PHE A 73 11.40 -6.13 1.54
C PHE A 73 11.99 -5.35 0.36
N LEU A 74 11.75 -4.04 0.33
CA LEU A 74 12.08 -3.19 -0.81
C LEU A 74 13.54 -2.72 -0.84
N ASN A 75 14.27 -2.81 0.28
CA ASN A 75 15.67 -2.42 0.32
C ASN A 75 16.58 -3.39 -0.45
N LEU A 76 16.10 -4.58 -0.79
CA LEU A 76 16.84 -5.53 -1.62
C LEU A 76 16.86 -5.11 -3.10
N PRO A 77 17.87 -5.57 -3.88
CA PRO A 77 17.86 -5.43 -5.33
C PRO A 77 16.61 -6.06 -5.96
N PRO A 78 16.08 -5.53 -7.08
CA PRO A 78 14.86 -6.05 -7.70
C PRO A 78 14.84 -7.56 -7.96
N SER A 79 15.99 -8.15 -8.32
CA SER A 79 16.13 -9.59 -8.58
C SER A 79 15.97 -10.48 -7.34
N GLU A 80 16.10 -9.90 -6.14
CA GLU A 80 16.10 -10.62 -4.86
C GLU A 80 14.76 -10.54 -4.12
N ARG A 81 13.97 -9.48 -4.34
CA ARG A 81 12.78 -9.15 -3.54
C ARG A 81 11.72 -10.25 -3.48
N LEU A 82 11.49 -10.93 -4.61
CA LEU A 82 10.43 -11.94 -4.75
C LEU A 82 10.93 -13.37 -4.56
N LYS A 83 12.19 -13.56 -4.16
CA LYS A 83 12.67 -14.88 -3.78
C LYS A 83 11.96 -15.33 -2.51
N PRO A 84 11.52 -16.60 -2.39
CA PRO A 84 10.74 -17.07 -1.25
C PRO A 84 11.38 -16.76 0.12
N GLU A 85 12.71 -16.81 0.22
CA GLU A 85 13.48 -16.49 1.43
C GLU A 85 13.44 -15.01 1.85
N ASN A 86 13.05 -14.10 0.94
CA ASN A 86 13.01 -12.66 1.16
C ASN A 86 11.57 -12.09 1.29
N VAL A 87 10.56 -12.97 1.26
CA VAL A 87 9.16 -12.60 1.41
C VAL A 87 8.68 -13.00 2.80
N TYR A 88 8.17 -12.02 3.55
CA TYR A 88 7.62 -12.25 4.88
C TYR A 88 6.11 -12.48 4.79
N VAL A 89 5.65 -13.69 5.11
CA VAL A 89 4.21 -13.99 5.19
C VAL A 89 3.70 -13.60 6.57
N SER A 90 3.03 -12.45 6.68
CA SER A 90 2.48 -11.97 7.95
C SER A 90 1.17 -12.65 8.34
N GLY A 91 0.48 -13.26 7.38
CA GLY A 91 -0.75 -14.00 7.66
C GLY A 91 -1.27 -14.77 6.45
N ILE A 92 -2.09 -15.78 6.72
CA ILE A 92 -2.82 -16.54 5.71
C ILE A 92 -4.30 -16.48 6.10
N ILE A 93 -5.15 -16.07 5.16
CA ILE A 93 -6.59 -15.96 5.34
C ILE A 93 -7.24 -17.20 4.72
N PRO A 94 -7.72 -18.17 5.53
CA PRO A 94 -8.41 -19.34 5.02
C PRO A 94 -9.90 -19.03 4.79
N GLY A 95 -10.53 -19.72 3.84
CA GLY A 95 -11.98 -19.72 3.70
C GLY A 95 -12.45 -20.22 2.34
N THR A 96 -13.70 -20.65 2.26
CA THR A 96 -14.29 -21.03 0.96
C THR A 96 -14.49 -19.81 0.05
N ASN A 97 -14.58 -18.61 0.64
CA ASN A 97 -14.79 -17.34 -0.06
C ASN A 97 -13.80 -16.27 0.41
N GLU A 98 -13.60 -15.27 -0.44
CA GLU A 98 -12.87 -14.04 -0.12
C GLU A 98 -13.58 -13.28 1.02
N PRO A 99 -12.85 -12.73 2.01
CA PRO A 99 -13.44 -11.97 3.11
C PRO A 99 -14.12 -10.69 2.62
N THR A 100 -15.09 -10.21 3.41
CA THR A 100 -15.63 -8.86 3.27
C THR A 100 -14.58 -7.80 3.63
N ALA A 101 -14.78 -6.55 3.24
CA ALA A 101 -13.88 -5.44 3.62
C ALA A 101 -13.75 -5.34 5.16
N LEU A 102 -14.87 -5.43 5.87
CA LEU A 102 -14.90 -5.43 7.33
C LEU A 102 -14.10 -6.60 7.94
N GLN A 103 -14.25 -7.81 7.41
CA GLN A 103 -13.48 -8.98 7.88
C GLN A 103 -11.98 -8.80 7.62
N LEU A 104 -11.60 -8.31 6.44
CA LEU A 104 -10.21 -8.02 6.10
C LEU A 104 -9.60 -7.00 7.08
N ASN A 105 -10.33 -5.93 7.42
CA ASN A 105 -9.86 -4.96 8.40
C ASN A 105 -9.56 -5.61 9.75
N TYR A 106 -10.45 -6.46 10.26
CA TYR A 106 -10.22 -7.16 11.53
C TYR A 106 -8.98 -8.05 11.48
N LEU A 107 -8.75 -8.73 10.34
CA LEU A 107 -7.57 -9.57 10.13
C LEU A 107 -6.27 -8.75 10.06
N LEU A 108 -6.33 -7.51 9.59
CA LEU A 108 -5.17 -6.61 9.49
C LEU A 108 -4.83 -5.88 10.79
N ILE A 109 -5.75 -5.78 11.76
CA ILE A 109 -5.53 -5.04 13.02
C ILE A 109 -4.21 -5.41 13.72
N PRO A 110 -3.87 -6.71 13.93
CA PRO A 110 -2.64 -7.08 14.63
C PRO A 110 -1.39 -6.57 13.89
N LEU A 111 -1.32 -6.81 12.58
CA LEU A 111 -0.23 -6.35 11.73
C LEU A 111 -0.10 -4.83 11.74
N ILE A 112 -1.21 -4.10 11.60
CA ILE A 112 -1.20 -2.63 11.62
C ILE A 112 -0.76 -2.09 12.99
N LYS A 113 -1.06 -2.78 14.09
CA LYS A 113 -0.58 -2.39 15.42
C LYS A 113 0.95 -2.49 15.51
N GLU A 114 1.52 -3.63 15.10
CA GLU A 114 2.97 -3.83 15.09
C GLU A 114 3.67 -2.84 14.14
N LEU A 115 3.12 -2.61 12.95
CA LEU A 115 3.65 -1.65 11.99
C LEU A 115 3.62 -0.21 12.52
N LYS A 116 2.62 0.16 13.33
CA LYS A 116 2.59 1.48 13.99
C LYS A 116 3.69 1.61 15.04
N GLU A 117 3.96 0.57 15.81
CA GLU A 117 5.06 0.55 16.78
C GLU A 117 6.41 0.65 16.06
N LEU A 118 6.62 -0.15 15.02
CA LEU A 118 7.83 -0.10 14.19
C LEU A 118 7.97 1.22 13.41
N TRP A 119 6.87 1.87 13.02
CA TRP A 119 6.90 3.21 12.44
C TRP A 119 7.38 4.26 13.44
N GLN A 120 7.10 4.08 14.75
CA GLN A 120 7.67 4.86 15.85
C GLN A 120 9.04 4.37 16.30
N GLY A 121 9.53 3.28 15.72
CA GLY A 121 10.90 2.77 15.84
C GLY A 121 11.10 1.98 17.12
N TYR A 122 11.94 0.96 17.03
CA TYR A 122 12.15 0.01 18.10
C TYR A 122 13.64 -0.23 18.29
N HIS A 123 14.09 -0.19 19.54
CA HIS A 123 15.45 -0.54 19.92
C HIS A 123 15.49 -2.00 20.37
N PHE A 124 16.08 -2.84 19.52
CA PHE A 124 16.40 -4.21 19.87
C PHE A 124 17.57 -4.25 20.86
N SER A 125 17.49 -5.17 21.81
CA SER A 125 18.53 -5.41 22.79
C SER A 125 19.84 -5.83 22.11
N PRO A 126 20.99 -5.58 22.76
CA PRO A 126 22.28 -6.09 22.31
C PRO A 126 22.26 -7.59 21.99
N THR A 127 22.87 -7.95 20.88
CA THR A 127 23.12 -9.34 20.49
C THR A 127 24.62 -9.61 20.49
N SER A 128 25.03 -10.88 20.43
CA SER A 128 26.45 -11.25 20.35
C SER A 128 27.16 -10.62 19.15
N THR A 129 26.43 -10.32 18.06
CA THR A 129 26.94 -9.68 16.85
C THR A 129 26.70 -8.17 16.81
N GLY A 130 25.95 -7.63 17.76
CA GLY A 130 25.55 -6.23 17.85
C GLY A 130 25.49 -5.74 19.30
N PRO A 131 26.64 -5.53 19.97
CA PRO A 131 26.70 -5.22 21.40
C PRO A 131 26.08 -3.89 21.80
N SER A 132 25.80 -2.99 20.84
CA SER A 132 25.09 -1.73 21.06
C SER A 132 23.57 -1.83 20.86
N GLY A 133 23.05 -3.02 20.56
CA GLY A 133 21.67 -3.19 20.10
C GLY A 133 21.47 -2.69 18.69
N SER A 134 20.22 -2.60 18.25
CA SER A 134 19.90 -2.10 16.90
C SER A 134 18.60 -1.33 16.91
N PHE A 135 18.63 -0.14 16.33
CA PHE A 135 17.42 0.63 16.07
C PHE A 135 16.84 0.23 14.72
N ILE A 136 15.54 -0.04 14.69
CA ILE A 136 14.81 -0.36 13.45
C ILE A 136 13.56 0.50 13.37
N CYS A 137 13.28 1.02 12.19
CA CYS A 137 11.97 1.59 11.86
C CYS A 137 11.47 1.04 10.53
N VAL A 138 10.15 0.86 10.41
CA VAL A 138 9.53 0.20 9.25
C VAL A 138 8.51 1.11 8.60
N ALA A 139 8.53 1.19 7.27
CA ALA A 139 7.51 1.85 6.46
C ALA A 139 6.89 0.90 5.43
N ILE A 140 5.56 0.90 5.33
CA ILE A 140 4.86 0.32 4.19
C ILE A 140 4.67 1.42 3.13
N LEU A 141 5.37 1.30 2.01
CA LEU A 141 5.41 2.36 0.99
C LEU A 141 4.36 2.18 -0.10
N THR A 142 3.94 0.95 -0.36
CA THR A 142 2.95 0.66 -1.39
C THR A 142 2.23 -0.65 -1.11
N ALA A 143 1.08 -0.83 -1.76
CA ALA A 143 0.32 -2.06 -1.74
C ALA A 143 0.25 -2.61 -3.17
N ILE A 144 0.40 -3.92 -3.31
CA ILE A 144 0.16 -4.64 -4.56
C ILE A 144 -0.97 -5.63 -4.31
N ALA A 145 -2.01 -5.53 -5.13
CA ALA A 145 -3.18 -6.37 -5.02
C ALA A 145 -3.94 -6.30 -6.35
N ASP A 146 -4.80 -7.27 -6.63
CA ASP A 146 -5.77 -7.13 -7.70
C ASP A 146 -6.76 -5.98 -7.39
N VAL A 147 -7.59 -5.59 -8.36
CA VAL A 147 -8.48 -4.43 -8.19
C VAL A 147 -9.49 -4.64 -7.06
N VAL A 148 -9.96 -5.88 -6.84
CA VAL A 148 -10.96 -6.17 -5.81
C VAL A 148 -10.34 -6.05 -4.42
N SER A 149 -9.20 -6.70 -4.22
CA SER A 149 -8.42 -6.69 -2.98
C SER A 149 -7.89 -5.30 -2.64
N MET A 150 -7.38 -4.57 -3.63
CA MET A 150 -6.90 -3.19 -3.46
C MET A 150 -8.00 -2.28 -2.92
N ARG A 151 -9.23 -2.44 -3.42
CA ARG A 151 -10.36 -1.61 -2.99
C ARG A 151 -10.79 -1.95 -1.57
N LYS A 152 -10.75 -3.22 -1.17
CA LYS A 152 -10.96 -3.61 0.23
C LYS A 152 -9.87 -3.03 1.13
N LEU A 153 -8.59 -3.17 0.75
CA LEU A 153 -7.46 -2.59 1.49
C LEU A 153 -7.55 -1.07 1.64
N ALA A 154 -8.02 -0.39 0.60
CA ALA A 154 -8.16 1.06 0.60
C ALA A 154 -9.45 1.56 1.26
N GLY A 155 -10.38 0.69 1.68
CA GLY A 155 -11.69 1.09 2.19
C GLY A 155 -12.58 1.73 1.11
N LEU A 156 -12.52 1.23 -0.12
CA LEU A 156 -13.29 1.69 -1.27
C LEU A 156 -14.36 0.65 -1.67
N ILE A 157 -15.45 1.14 -2.26
CA ILE A 157 -16.51 0.29 -2.83
C ILE A 157 -15.95 -0.65 -3.89
N SER A 158 -16.58 -1.82 -4.09
CA SER A 158 -16.16 -2.80 -5.09
C SER A 158 -16.26 -2.26 -6.52
N HIS A 159 -15.72 -3.02 -7.48
CA HIS A 159 -15.70 -2.67 -8.91
C HIS A 159 -17.10 -2.43 -9.53
N SER A 160 -18.17 -2.97 -8.92
CA SER A 160 -19.54 -2.77 -9.40
C SER A 160 -20.15 -1.44 -8.96
N GLY A 161 -19.53 -0.74 -8.01
CA GLY A 161 -19.98 0.55 -7.49
C GLY A 161 -19.98 1.70 -8.51
N ASN A 162 -20.69 2.79 -8.20
CA ASN A 162 -20.73 3.98 -9.05
C ASN A 162 -19.41 4.77 -9.02
N HIS A 163 -18.72 4.72 -7.88
CA HIS A 163 -17.32 5.16 -7.76
C HIS A 163 -16.43 4.04 -8.27
N PHE A 164 -15.72 4.24 -9.37
CA PHE A 164 -14.95 3.16 -10.02
C PHE A 164 -13.43 3.37 -9.98
N CYS A 165 -12.96 4.60 -9.76
CA CYS A 165 -11.54 4.94 -9.73
C CYS A 165 -11.00 4.91 -8.29
N ASN A 166 -9.76 4.43 -8.12
CA ASN A 166 -9.09 4.42 -6.81
C ASN A 166 -8.50 5.79 -6.42
N PHE A 167 -8.28 6.65 -7.42
CA PHE A 167 -7.62 7.94 -7.25
C PHE A 167 -8.61 9.10 -7.26
N TRP A 168 -9.73 8.94 -7.98
CA TRP A 168 -10.71 10.00 -8.20
C TRP A 168 -12.10 9.62 -7.72
N THR A 169 -12.83 10.59 -7.17
CA THR A 169 -14.22 10.53 -6.72
C THR A 169 -15.22 10.62 -7.88
N ILE A 170 -14.80 10.20 -9.07
CA ILE A 170 -15.59 10.31 -10.30
C ILE A 170 -16.63 9.18 -10.37
N HIS A 171 -17.82 9.50 -10.85
CA HIS A 171 -18.91 8.54 -11.00
C HIS A 171 -18.93 7.95 -12.41
N LYS A 172 -19.44 6.72 -12.57
CA LYS A 172 -19.51 6.03 -13.88
C LYS A 172 -20.15 6.86 -15.02
N PRO A 173 -21.23 7.63 -14.81
CA PRO A 173 -21.80 8.46 -15.88
C PRO A 173 -20.84 9.52 -16.43
N GLN A 174 -19.83 9.89 -15.65
CA GLN A 174 -18.84 10.91 -15.97
C GLN A 174 -17.50 10.31 -16.40
N ILE A 175 -17.46 9.02 -16.77
CA ILE A 175 -16.19 8.32 -17.07
C ILE A 175 -15.33 9.00 -18.14
N GLU A 176 -15.93 9.79 -19.02
CA GLU A 176 -15.25 10.54 -20.08
C GLU A 176 -14.61 11.86 -19.58
N GLU A 177 -14.93 12.31 -18.36
CA GLU A 177 -14.36 13.51 -17.74
C GLU A 177 -12.96 13.24 -17.16
N ILE A 178 -12.02 12.91 -18.04
CA ILE A 178 -10.63 12.60 -17.70
C ILE A 178 -9.75 13.83 -17.93
N GLY A 179 -9.04 14.27 -16.89
CA GLY A 179 -8.00 15.30 -17.01
C GLY A 179 -7.82 16.18 -15.77
N PRO A 180 -6.70 16.92 -15.68
CA PRO A 180 -6.35 17.75 -14.53
C PRO A 180 -7.32 18.92 -14.27
N GLN A 181 -8.13 19.29 -15.27
CA GLN A 181 -9.18 20.29 -15.15
C GLN A 181 -10.35 19.85 -14.26
N PHE A 182 -10.49 18.54 -14.02
CA PHE A 182 -11.56 17.98 -13.21
C PHE A 182 -11.07 17.76 -11.77
N HIS A 183 -11.70 18.43 -10.80
CA HIS A 183 -11.31 18.40 -9.39
C HIS A 183 -11.93 17.21 -8.63
N TYR A 184 -11.72 15.98 -9.11
CA TYR A 184 -12.26 14.76 -8.49
C TYR A 184 -11.27 14.07 -7.55
N THR A 185 -10.26 14.73 -6.99
CA THR A 185 -9.21 14.01 -6.24
C THR A 185 -9.68 13.49 -4.87
N HIS A 186 -9.37 12.23 -4.56
CA HIS A 186 -9.42 11.75 -3.17
C HIS A 186 -8.30 12.40 -2.36
N SER A 187 -8.66 13.26 -1.40
CA SER A 187 -7.73 13.71 -0.36
C SER A 187 -7.63 12.65 0.74
N TYR A 188 -6.42 12.36 1.21
CA TYR A 188 -6.20 11.50 2.38
C TYR A 188 -7.03 11.95 3.59
N GLN A 189 -7.12 13.26 3.85
CA GLN A 189 -7.88 13.80 4.98
C GLN A 189 -9.39 13.57 4.83
N LYS A 190 -9.92 13.77 3.62
CA LYS A 190 -11.33 13.53 3.31
C LYS A 190 -11.64 12.03 3.41
N HIS A 191 -10.80 11.18 2.83
CA HIS A 191 -10.94 9.73 2.88
C HIS A 191 -10.96 9.21 4.32
N LYS A 192 -9.97 9.62 5.13
CA LYS A 192 -9.86 9.25 6.54
C LYS A 192 -11.06 9.72 7.36
N SER A 193 -11.53 10.95 7.17
CA SER A 193 -12.69 11.45 7.90
C SER A 193 -13.99 10.75 7.47
N THR A 194 -14.13 10.34 6.21
CA THR A 194 -15.25 9.52 5.74
C THR A 194 -15.22 8.11 6.34
N ILE A 195 -14.08 7.42 6.36
CA ILE A 195 -13.95 6.11 7.03
C ILE A 195 -14.30 6.22 8.52
N ALA A 196 -13.86 7.29 9.20
CA ALA A 196 -14.19 7.52 10.60
C ALA A 196 -15.71 7.63 10.86
N LYS A 197 -16.48 8.16 9.90
CA LYS A 197 -17.95 8.16 9.97
C LYS A 197 -18.53 6.74 9.90
N CYS A 198 -17.91 5.82 9.16
CA CYS A 198 -18.37 4.43 9.03
C CYS A 198 -18.15 3.60 10.31
N LEU A 199 -17.04 3.81 11.01
CA LEU A 199 -16.61 3.01 12.18
C LEU A 199 -17.66 2.91 13.29
N TRP A 200 -18.42 3.99 13.53
CA TRP A 200 -19.41 4.08 14.60
C TRP A 200 -20.85 4.25 14.08
N ALA A 201 -21.04 4.09 12.77
CA ALA A 201 -22.33 4.25 12.11
C ALA A 201 -23.16 2.97 12.16
N THR A 202 -24.48 3.13 12.14
CA THR A 202 -25.42 2.01 11.90
C THR A 202 -25.26 1.47 10.48
N PRO A 203 -25.66 0.21 10.19
CA PRO A 203 -25.57 -0.35 8.84
C PRO A 203 -26.24 0.51 7.76
N LYS A 204 -27.37 1.16 8.09
CA LYS A 204 -28.07 2.08 7.18
C LYS A 204 -27.24 3.33 6.86
N GLN A 205 -26.55 3.88 7.86
CA GLN A 205 -25.65 5.03 7.68
C GLN A 205 -24.38 4.63 6.91
N GLN A 206 -23.82 3.45 7.19
CA GLN A 206 -22.69 2.92 6.44
C GLN A 206 -23.04 2.76 4.94
N GLN A 207 -24.22 2.23 4.64
CA GLN A 207 -24.69 2.10 3.27
C GLN A 207 -24.88 3.47 2.58
N ALA A 208 -25.37 4.47 3.32
CA ALA A 208 -25.48 5.85 2.80
C ALA A 208 -24.10 6.43 2.46
N VAL A 209 -23.12 6.29 3.36
CA VAL A 209 -21.73 6.74 3.12
C VAL A 209 -21.10 6.01 1.94
N LEU A 210 -21.31 4.69 1.84
CA LEU A 210 -20.82 3.88 0.73
C LEU A 210 -21.41 4.33 -0.61
N SER A 211 -22.71 4.64 -0.64
CA SER A 211 -23.39 5.14 -1.84
C SER A 211 -22.91 6.54 -2.24
N GLU A 212 -22.76 7.44 -1.26
CA GLU A 212 -22.45 8.85 -1.50
C GLU A 212 -20.96 9.08 -1.83
N TYR A 213 -20.06 8.38 -1.16
CA TYR A 213 -18.62 8.61 -1.26
C TYR A 213 -17.82 7.44 -1.84
N GLY A 214 -18.45 6.27 -2.00
CA GLY A 214 -17.73 5.07 -2.43
C GLY A 214 -16.72 4.56 -1.41
N VAL A 215 -16.88 4.93 -0.13
CA VAL A 215 -15.96 4.59 0.96
C VAL A 215 -16.65 3.69 1.97
N GLN A 216 -15.91 2.70 2.47
CA GLN A 216 -16.34 1.78 3.53
C GLN A 216 -15.21 1.58 4.55
N TYR A 217 -15.59 1.12 5.74
CA TYR A 217 -14.67 0.49 6.67
C TYR A 217 -14.55 -0.98 6.29
#